data_AF-A0A352XZL2-F1
#
_entry.id   AF-A0A352XZL2-F1
#
_cell.length_a   1.000
_cell.length_b   1.000
_cell.length_c   1.000
_cell.angle_alpha   90.00
_cell.angle_beta   90.00
_cell.angle_gamma   90.00
#
_symmetry.space_group_name_H-M   'P 1'
#
loop_
_entity.id
_entity.type
_entity.pdbx_description
1 polymer ?
#
loop_
_entity_poly.entity_id
_entity_poly.type
_entity_poly.pdbx_seq_one_letter_code
_entity_poly.pdbx_strand_id
1 'polypeptide(L)'
;MIDLDEPALKERLRRRTPEGRYEISDIDLVLNIRVRQAEDNTGGVRKLCEVLLERCASEFQLRTYGLRHRPDLREEAIANMNEHLLREAMDPTEIFMTQNFIHYLRCLCADEFTRVLRQEGLHYRRDSEGRPSGRPQHVPRALIDPLRPASPDDEGTLSADVADPKDQFEHLHAVDESQRILTYLTDPLDRMIMVLRAIEGMKWNDIALVCKRTERTVRLRYERSRSYLRECIDRERITYIHGTRAQS
;
A
#
# COMPACT_ATOMS: atom_id res chain seq x y z
N MET A 1 -31.55 -27.89 -20.95
CA MET A 1 -31.96 -27.73 -19.54
C MET A 1 -31.02 -28.56 -18.68
N ILE A 2 -30.42 -27.96 -17.66
CA ILE A 2 -29.50 -28.64 -16.75
C ILE A 2 -30.32 -29.56 -15.83
N ASP A 3 -29.97 -30.84 -15.82
CA ASP A 3 -30.53 -31.82 -14.89
C ASP A 3 -29.87 -31.63 -13.52
N LEU A 4 -30.66 -31.31 -12.49
CA LEU A 4 -30.19 -30.99 -11.15
C LEU A 4 -29.92 -32.24 -10.30
N ASP A 5 -30.50 -33.37 -10.69
CA ASP A 5 -30.43 -34.66 -10.00
C ASP A 5 -29.30 -35.55 -10.53
N GLU A 6 -28.61 -35.10 -11.59
CA GLU A 6 -27.43 -35.78 -12.13
C GLU A 6 -26.30 -35.81 -11.07
N PRO A 7 -25.83 -37.00 -10.65
CA PRO A 7 -24.84 -37.13 -9.58
C PRO A 7 -23.47 -36.52 -9.95
N ALA A 8 -23.16 -36.46 -11.26
CA ALA A 8 -21.92 -35.86 -11.78
C ALA A 8 -22.04 -34.35 -12.06
N LEU A 9 -23.20 -33.74 -11.84
CA LEU A 9 -23.46 -32.35 -12.22
C LEU A 9 -22.48 -31.36 -11.60
N LYS A 10 -22.17 -31.53 -10.30
CA LYS A 10 -21.29 -30.61 -9.57
C LYS A 10 -19.88 -30.57 -10.18
N GLU A 11 -19.38 -31.72 -10.62
CA GLU A 11 -18.10 -31.82 -11.30
C GLU A 11 -18.16 -31.24 -12.72
N ARG A 12 -19.23 -31.50 -13.46
CA ARG A 12 -19.42 -30.92 -14.80
C ARG A 12 -19.53 -29.39 -14.77
N LEU A 13 -20.20 -28.84 -13.76
CA LEU A 13 -20.29 -27.40 -13.54
C LEU A 13 -18.94 -26.76 -13.16
N ARG A 14 -17.97 -27.52 -12.69
CA ARG A 14 -16.62 -27.01 -12.37
C ARG A 14 -15.59 -27.33 -13.46
N ARG A 15 -15.88 -28.30 -14.32
CA ARG A 15 -14.98 -28.76 -15.37
C ARG A 15 -14.74 -27.67 -16.41
N ARG A 16 -13.47 -27.45 -16.72
CA ARG A 16 -13.03 -26.60 -17.83
C ARG A 16 -12.63 -27.46 -19.02
N THR A 17 -12.92 -26.98 -20.22
CA THR A 17 -12.43 -27.51 -21.48
C THR A 17 -10.92 -27.24 -21.62
N PRO A 18 -10.22 -27.91 -22.55
CA PRO A 18 -8.80 -27.64 -22.82
C PRO A 18 -8.50 -26.18 -23.20
N GLU A 19 -9.51 -25.48 -23.72
CA GLU A 19 -9.46 -24.05 -24.08
C GLU A 19 -9.64 -23.11 -22.87
N GLY A 20 -9.82 -23.66 -21.67
CA GLY A 20 -9.97 -22.91 -20.42
C GLY A 20 -11.38 -22.39 -20.12
N ARG A 21 -12.36 -22.66 -20.99
CA ARG A 21 -13.78 -22.30 -20.79
C ARG A 21 -14.49 -23.37 -19.97
N TYR A 22 -15.60 -23.04 -19.30
CA TYR A 22 -16.41 -24.07 -18.64
C TYR A 22 -17.16 -24.93 -19.65
N GLU A 23 -17.34 -26.22 -19.33
CA GLU A 23 -18.15 -27.14 -20.15
C GLU A 23 -19.59 -26.64 -20.30
N ILE A 24 -20.18 -26.20 -19.18
CA ILE A 24 -21.45 -25.46 -19.14
C ILE A 24 -21.10 -23.98 -19.04
N SER A 25 -21.46 -23.19 -20.05
CA SER A 25 -21.12 -21.76 -20.08
C SER A 25 -21.85 -20.98 -18.99
N ASP A 26 -21.32 -19.82 -18.61
CA ASP A 26 -21.99 -18.94 -17.63
C ASP A 26 -23.32 -18.39 -18.18
N ILE A 27 -23.41 -18.21 -19.50
CA ILE A 27 -24.66 -17.84 -20.18
C ILE A 27 -25.71 -18.95 -20.00
N ASP A 28 -25.34 -20.20 -20.26
CA ASP A 28 -26.24 -21.34 -20.06
C ASP A 28 -26.66 -21.44 -18.59
N LEU A 29 -25.75 -21.16 -17.66
CA LEU A 29 -26.04 -21.17 -16.24
C LEU A 29 -27.12 -20.14 -15.87
N VAL A 30 -26.99 -18.90 -16.35
CA VAL A 30 -27.97 -17.82 -16.16
C VAL A 30 -29.31 -18.16 -16.79
N LEU A 31 -29.33 -18.69 -18.02
CA LEU A 31 -30.57 -19.10 -18.67
C LEU A 31 -31.30 -20.19 -17.87
N ASN A 32 -30.57 -21.16 -17.30
CA ASN A 32 -31.17 -22.20 -16.47
C ASN A 32 -31.65 -21.63 -15.11
N ILE A 33 -30.96 -20.66 -14.51
CA ILE A 33 -31.45 -19.96 -13.32
C ILE A 33 -32.83 -19.36 -13.58
N ARG A 34 -33.00 -18.64 -14.69
CA ARG A 34 -34.26 -18.00 -15.06
C ARG A 34 -35.38 -19.00 -15.34
N VAL A 35 -35.08 -20.10 -16.03
CA VAL A 35 -36.06 -21.17 -16.27
C VAL A 35 -36.52 -21.79 -14.94
N ARG A 36 -35.59 -22.12 -14.04
CA ARG A 36 -35.93 -22.70 -12.72
C ARG A 36 -36.71 -21.72 -11.83
N GLN A 37 -36.44 -20.43 -11.95
CA GLN A 37 -37.19 -19.39 -11.26
C GLN A 37 -38.63 -19.29 -11.79
N ALA A 38 -38.82 -19.39 -13.10
CA ALA A 38 -40.17 -19.43 -13.69
C ALA A 38 -40.96 -20.70 -13.31
N GLU A 39 -40.27 -21.80 -13.00
CA GLU A 39 -40.84 -23.04 -12.48
C GLU A 39 -41.07 -23.03 -10.95
N ASP A 40 -40.79 -21.92 -10.26
CA ASP A 40 -40.80 -21.79 -8.80
C ASP A 40 -39.90 -22.80 -8.05
N ASN A 41 -38.86 -23.31 -8.75
CA ASN A 41 -37.88 -24.24 -8.19
C ASN A 41 -36.77 -23.50 -7.45
N THR A 42 -37.10 -22.98 -6.26
CA THR A 42 -36.20 -22.20 -5.40
C THR A 42 -34.91 -22.95 -5.03
N GLY A 43 -34.99 -24.27 -4.82
CA GLY A 43 -33.83 -25.11 -4.50
C GLY A 43 -32.84 -25.19 -5.66
N GLY A 44 -33.36 -25.37 -6.88
CA GLY A 44 -32.56 -25.35 -8.11
C GLY A 44 -31.93 -24.00 -8.38
N VAL A 45 -32.70 -22.91 -8.22
CA VAL A 45 -32.19 -21.53 -8.35
C VAL A 45 -31.02 -21.30 -7.39
N ARG A 46 -31.19 -21.62 -6.09
CA ARG A 46 -30.12 -21.44 -5.08
C ARG A 46 -28.84 -22.20 -5.48
N LYS A 47 -28.97 -23.47 -5.87
CA LYS A 47 -27.82 -24.32 -6.25
C LYS A 47 -27.06 -23.74 -7.45
N LEU A 48 -27.76 -23.23 -8.46
CA LEU A 48 -27.13 -22.65 -9.65
C LEU A 48 -26.52 -21.27 -9.37
N CYS A 49 -27.16 -20.46 -8.52
CA CYS A 49 -26.63 -19.18 -8.06
C CYS A 49 -25.32 -19.34 -7.26
N GLU A 50 -25.23 -20.34 -6.38
CA GLU A 50 -23.99 -20.64 -5.64
C GLU A 50 -22.83 -20.95 -6.58
N VAL A 51 -23.09 -21.73 -7.64
CA VAL A 51 -22.07 -22.05 -8.65
C VAL A 51 -21.67 -20.81 -9.45
N LEU A 52 -22.63 -19.95 -9.81
CA LEU A 52 -22.34 -18.70 -10.51
C LEU A 52 -21.42 -17.80 -9.68
N LEU A 53 -21.70 -17.66 -8.38
CA LEU A 53 -20.84 -16.90 -7.45
C LEU A 53 -19.45 -17.52 -7.32
N GLU A 54 -19.35 -18.84 -7.16
CA GLU A 54 -18.07 -19.55 -7.06
C GLU A 54 -17.18 -19.28 -8.29
N ARG A 55 -17.77 -19.29 -9.50
CA ARG A 55 -17.04 -19.00 -10.74
C ARG A 55 -16.58 -17.54 -10.84
N CYS A 56 -17.39 -16.59 -10.36
CA CYS A 56 -17.10 -15.16 -10.45
C CYS A 56 -16.16 -14.65 -9.34
N ALA A 57 -16.04 -15.40 -8.24
CA ALA A 57 -15.29 -15.00 -7.06
C ALA A 57 -13.85 -14.55 -7.38
N SER A 58 -13.15 -15.28 -8.24
CA SER A 58 -11.76 -14.94 -8.62
C SER A 58 -11.64 -13.57 -9.32
N GLU A 59 -12.59 -13.21 -10.18
CA GLU A 59 -12.61 -11.91 -10.86
C GLU A 59 -12.94 -10.80 -9.86
N PHE A 60 -13.90 -11.02 -8.96
CA PHE A 60 -14.24 -10.05 -7.91
C PHE A 60 -13.05 -9.78 -6.98
N GLN A 61 -12.33 -10.82 -6.58
CA GLN A 61 -11.12 -10.70 -5.77
C GLN A 61 -10.01 -9.94 -6.51
N LEU A 62 -9.84 -10.18 -7.81
CA LEU A 62 -8.86 -9.49 -8.64
C LEU A 62 -9.19 -8.00 -8.78
N ARG A 63 -10.46 -7.67 -9.05
CA ARG A 63 -10.93 -6.29 -9.28
C ARG A 63 -10.90 -5.45 -8.01
N THR A 64 -11.14 -6.07 -6.87
CA THR A 64 -11.09 -5.40 -5.56
C THR A 64 -9.71 -5.42 -4.92
N TYR A 65 -8.67 -5.94 -5.60
CA TYR A 65 -7.30 -5.99 -5.06
C TYR A 65 -6.73 -4.61 -4.67
N GLY A 66 -7.20 -3.54 -5.32
CA GLY A 66 -6.85 -2.16 -4.93
C GLY A 66 -7.22 -1.82 -3.48
N LEU A 67 -8.22 -2.49 -2.92
CA LEU A 67 -8.68 -2.35 -1.53
C LEU A 67 -8.04 -3.37 -0.57
N ARG A 68 -6.93 -4.04 -0.95
CA ARG A 68 -6.26 -5.04 -0.08
C ARG A 68 -5.87 -4.52 1.31
N HIS A 69 -5.71 -3.21 1.45
CA HIS A 69 -5.34 -2.53 2.69
C HIS A 69 -6.56 -2.13 3.54
N ARG A 70 -7.78 -2.37 3.03
CA ARG A 70 -9.07 -2.06 3.65
C ARG A 70 -10.02 -3.25 3.48
N PRO A 71 -9.84 -4.31 4.30
CA PRO A 71 -10.59 -5.56 4.16
C PRO A 71 -12.10 -5.35 4.30
N ASP A 72 -12.51 -4.42 5.17
CA ASP A 72 -13.87 -3.93 5.38
C ASP A 72 -14.54 -3.48 4.07
N LEU A 73 -13.94 -2.52 3.35
CA LEU A 73 -14.47 -2.01 2.08
C LEU A 73 -14.39 -3.03 0.95
N ARG A 74 -13.38 -3.89 1.00
CA ARG A 74 -13.23 -4.97 0.02
C ARG A 74 -14.36 -5.98 0.16
N GLU A 75 -14.69 -6.39 1.37
CA GLU A 75 -15.80 -7.29 1.65
C GLU A 75 -17.14 -6.66 1.22
N GLU A 76 -17.35 -5.38 1.52
CA GLU A 76 -18.54 -4.65 1.07
C GLU A 76 -18.63 -4.58 -0.47
N ALA A 77 -17.54 -4.27 -1.15
CA ALA A 77 -17.51 -4.23 -2.61
C ALA A 77 -17.83 -5.60 -3.24
N ILE A 78 -17.28 -6.68 -2.69
CA ILE A 78 -17.57 -8.04 -3.16
C ILE A 78 -19.02 -8.42 -2.87
N ALA A 79 -19.55 -8.05 -1.70
CA ALA A 79 -20.95 -8.30 -1.35
C ALA A 79 -21.90 -7.58 -2.31
N ASN A 80 -21.63 -6.31 -2.65
CA ASN A 80 -22.41 -5.54 -3.61
C ASN A 80 -22.34 -6.15 -5.02
N MET A 81 -21.15 -6.58 -5.47
CA MET A 81 -21.01 -7.29 -6.75
C MET A 81 -21.79 -8.61 -6.79
N ASN A 82 -21.77 -9.39 -5.70
CA ASN A 82 -22.52 -10.63 -5.59
C ASN A 82 -24.04 -10.38 -5.65
N GLU A 83 -24.53 -9.43 -4.86
CA GLU A 83 -25.95 -9.06 -4.81
C GLU A 83 -26.46 -8.61 -6.19
N HIS A 84 -25.73 -7.69 -6.83
CA HIS A 84 -26.08 -7.17 -8.13
C HIS A 84 -26.04 -8.27 -9.22
N LEU A 85 -25.00 -9.12 -9.22
CA LEU A 85 -24.91 -10.26 -10.14
C LEU A 85 -26.13 -11.17 -10.02
N LEU A 86 -26.52 -11.54 -8.80
CA LEU A 86 -27.65 -12.44 -8.58
C LEU A 86 -28.98 -11.78 -8.97
N ARG A 87 -29.16 -10.51 -8.62
CA ARG A 87 -30.35 -9.72 -8.98
C ARG A 87 -30.59 -9.73 -10.48
N GLU A 88 -29.55 -9.49 -11.27
CA GLU A 88 -29.65 -9.44 -12.74
C GLU A 88 -29.64 -10.82 -13.42
N ALA A 89 -29.00 -11.82 -12.81
CA ALA A 89 -29.10 -13.20 -13.28
C ALA A 89 -30.56 -13.69 -13.21
N MET A 90 -31.32 -13.27 -12.20
CA MET A 90 -32.73 -13.58 -11.99
C MET A 90 -33.70 -12.64 -12.74
N ASP A 91 -33.21 -11.55 -13.33
CA ASP A 91 -34.08 -10.63 -14.08
C ASP A 91 -34.27 -11.11 -15.52
N PRO A 92 -35.48 -11.53 -15.94
CA PRO A 92 -35.70 -11.98 -17.32
C PRO A 92 -35.57 -10.86 -18.36
N THR A 93 -35.69 -9.60 -17.95
CA THR A 93 -35.60 -8.43 -18.84
C THR A 93 -34.14 -8.03 -19.13
N GLU A 94 -33.20 -8.52 -18.33
CA GLU A 94 -31.79 -8.21 -18.49
C GLU A 94 -31.15 -9.09 -19.58
N ILE A 95 -30.81 -8.48 -20.72
CA ILE A 95 -30.39 -9.20 -21.93
C ILE A 95 -28.87 -9.17 -22.11
N PHE A 96 -28.17 -8.17 -21.58
CA PHE A 96 -26.75 -7.98 -21.86
C PHE A 96 -25.91 -9.10 -21.25
N MET A 97 -26.24 -9.54 -20.03
CA MET A 97 -25.60 -10.68 -19.36
C MET A 97 -25.65 -11.98 -20.17
N THR A 98 -26.75 -12.25 -20.87
CA THR A 98 -26.93 -13.48 -21.66
C THR A 98 -26.34 -13.38 -23.06
N GLN A 99 -26.07 -12.17 -23.56
CA GLN A 99 -25.37 -11.95 -24.83
C GLN A 99 -23.84 -12.01 -24.67
N ASN A 100 -23.31 -11.41 -23.61
CA ASN A 100 -21.87 -11.37 -23.36
C ASN A 100 -21.54 -11.28 -21.87
N PHE A 101 -21.61 -12.44 -21.21
CA PHE A 101 -21.40 -12.55 -19.77
C PHE A 101 -20.04 -11.99 -19.31
N ILE A 102 -18.96 -12.23 -20.06
CA ILE A 102 -17.61 -11.75 -19.68
C ILE A 102 -17.55 -10.23 -19.71
N HIS A 103 -18.12 -9.61 -20.73
CA HIS A 103 -18.11 -8.16 -20.83
C HIS A 103 -19.02 -7.52 -19.77
N TYR A 104 -20.21 -8.09 -19.58
CA TYR A 104 -21.11 -7.75 -18.50
C TYR A 104 -20.41 -7.75 -17.14
N LEU A 105 -19.72 -8.85 -16.80
CA LEU A 105 -19.06 -9.01 -15.51
C LEU A 105 -17.99 -7.93 -15.28
N ARG A 106 -17.25 -7.55 -16.33
CA ARG A 106 -16.25 -6.48 -16.25
C ARG A 106 -16.89 -5.12 -15.98
N CYS A 107 -18.02 -4.82 -16.62
CA CYS A 107 -18.76 -3.57 -16.39
C CYS A 107 -19.30 -3.53 -14.96
N LEU A 108 -19.97 -4.59 -14.52
CA LEU A 108 -20.47 -4.75 -13.16
C LEU A 108 -19.36 -4.48 -12.12
N CYS A 109 -18.20 -5.14 -12.28
CA CYS A 109 -17.08 -4.97 -11.36
C CYS A 109 -16.58 -3.51 -11.34
N ALA A 110 -16.46 -2.88 -12.50
CA ALA A 110 -15.98 -1.50 -12.58
C ALA A 110 -16.96 -0.51 -11.93
N ASP A 111 -18.26 -0.72 -12.16
CA ASP A 111 -19.32 0.15 -11.65
C ASP A 111 -19.47 0.03 -10.13
N GLU A 112 -19.55 -1.18 -9.59
CA GLU A 112 -19.67 -1.40 -8.14
C GLU A 112 -18.40 -0.96 -7.39
N PHE A 113 -17.22 -1.24 -7.95
CA PHE A 113 -15.97 -0.76 -7.37
C PHE A 113 -15.93 0.77 -7.32
N THR A 114 -16.31 1.44 -8.42
CA THR A 114 -16.36 2.90 -8.49
C THR A 114 -17.42 3.46 -7.53
N ARG A 115 -18.55 2.78 -7.36
CA ARG A 115 -19.63 3.17 -6.43
C ARG A 115 -19.15 3.13 -4.98
N VAL A 116 -18.47 2.07 -4.55
CA VAL A 116 -17.89 1.98 -3.19
C VAL A 116 -16.87 3.09 -2.98
N LEU A 117 -16.00 3.35 -3.96
CA LEU A 117 -15.06 4.48 -3.89
C LEU A 117 -15.74 5.86 -3.84
N ARG A 118 -16.94 6.01 -4.42
CA ARG A 118 -17.74 7.25 -4.31
C ARG A 118 -18.37 7.41 -2.94
N GLN A 119 -18.85 6.32 -2.34
CA GLN A 119 -19.49 6.34 -1.02
C GLN A 119 -18.51 6.68 0.10
N GLU A 120 -17.24 6.28 -0.04
CA GLU A 120 -16.17 6.65 0.90
C GLU A 120 -15.88 8.16 0.92
N GLY A 121 -16.22 8.90 -0.14
CA GLY A 121 -16.16 10.36 -0.16
C GLY A 121 -15.42 10.93 -1.36
N LEU A 122 -15.94 12.04 -1.87
CA LEU A 122 -15.30 12.89 -2.87
C LEU A 122 -14.56 14.01 -2.15
N HIS A 123 -13.26 14.15 -2.38
CA HIS A 123 -12.49 15.27 -1.84
C HIS A 123 -12.35 16.35 -2.92
N TYR A 124 -12.75 17.57 -2.58
CA TYR A 124 -12.52 18.74 -3.41
C TYR A 124 -11.19 19.37 -3.02
N ARG A 125 -10.27 19.52 -3.99
CA ARG A 125 -9.07 20.33 -3.80
C ARG A 125 -9.49 21.77 -3.53
N ARG A 126 -9.08 22.35 -2.40
CA ARG A 126 -9.44 23.74 -2.07
C ARG A 126 -8.42 24.72 -2.67
N ASP A 127 -8.89 25.87 -3.14
CA ASP A 127 -8.04 26.98 -3.53
C ASP A 127 -7.46 27.71 -2.30
N SER A 128 -6.66 28.76 -2.54
CA SER A 128 -6.06 29.58 -1.49
C SER A 128 -7.07 30.32 -0.59
N GLU A 129 -8.33 30.41 -1.01
CA GLU A 129 -9.43 31.01 -0.24
C GLU A 129 -10.30 29.94 0.46
N GLY A 130 -9.91 28.66 0.36
CA GLY A 130 -10.61 27.55 1.01
C GLY A 130 -11.87 27.07 0.28
N ARG A 131 -12.11 27.52 -0.96
CA ARG A 131 -13.27 27.15 -1.78
C ARG A 131 -12.97 25.88 -2.61
N PRO A 132 -13.96 25.03 -2.89
CA PRO A 132 -13.78 23.88 -3.77
C PRO A 132 -13.31 24.31 -5.17
N SER A 133 -12.18 23.77 -5.63
CA SER A 133 -11.60 24.05 -6.94
C SER A 133 -11.46 22.76 -7.77
N GLY A 134 -11.89 22.83 -9.04
CA GLY A 134 -11.75 21.74 -10.01
C GLY A 134 -12.69 20.55 -9.80
N ARG A 135 -12.36 19.43 -10.46
CA ARG A 135 -13.13 18.18 -10.38
C ARG A 135 -12.78 17.46 -9.07
N PRO A 136 -13.78 16.97 -8.31
CA PRO A 136 -13.51 16.23 -7.08
C PRO A 136 -12.70 14.97 -7.39
N GLN A 137 -11.74 14.68 -6.52
CA GLN A 137 -10.90 13.49 -6.59
C GLN A 137 -11.40 12.47 -5.57
N HIS A 138 -11.28 11.19 -5.92
CA HIS A 138 -11.50 10.11 -4.96
C HIS A 138 -10.32 10.07 -4.00
N VAL A 139 -10.58 10.43 -2.75
CA VAL A 139 -9.59 10.35 -1.67
C VAL A 139 -10.20 9.46 -0.59
N PRO A 140 -9.54 8.37 -0.21
CA PRO A 140 -9.99 7.51 0.89
C PRO A 140 -10.28 8.33 2.15
N ARG A 141 -11.39 8.01 2.84
CA ARG A 141 -11.84 8.72 4.05
C ARG A 141 -10.77 8.81 5.13
N ALA A 142 -9.91 7.80 5.24
CA ALA A 142 -8.77 7.77 6.17
C ALA A 142 -7.71 8.87 5.92
N LEU A 143 -7.62 9.42 4.71
CA LEU A 143 -6.76 10.58 4.40
C LEU A 143 -7.49 11.92 4.59
N ILE A 144 -8.81 11.88 4.75
CA ILE A 144 -9.68 13.05 4.98
C ILE A 144 -9.88 13.27 6.47
N ASP A 145 -9.95 12.18 7.26
CA ASP A 145 -9.98 12.27 8.71
C ASP A 145 -8.71 13.02 9.17
N PRO A 146 -8.86 14.19 9.81
CA PRO A 146 -7.73 14.81 10.48
C PRO A 146 -7.17 13.77 11.44
N LEU A 147 -5.84 13.65 11.51
CA LEU A 147 -5.17 12.89 12.57
C LEU A 147 -5.82 13.31 13.89
N ARG A 148 -6.70 12.46 14.42
CA ARG A 148 -7.36 12.78 15.68
C ARG A 148 -6.22 12.82 16.69
N PRO A 149 -6.10 13.89 17.50
CA PRO A 149 -5.23 13.82 18.65
C PRO A 149 -5.65 12.57 19.44
N ALA A 150 -4.67 11.78 19.87
CA ALA A 150 -4.93 10.59 20.67
C ALA A 150 -5.90 10.97 21.80
N SER A 151 -6.96 10.17 21.98
CA SER A 151 -7.82 10.32 23.14
C SER A 151 -6.93 10.25 24.39
N PRO A 152 -7.15 11.09 25.42
CA PRO A 152 -6.37 11.00 26.66
C PRO A 152 -6.49 9.63 27.35
N ASP A 153 -7.43 8.79 26.92
CA ASP A 153 -7.64 7.43 27.42
C ASP A 153 -6.87 6.33 26.63
N ASP A 154 -6.20 6.68 25.52
CA ASP A 154 -5.37 5.74 24.73
C ASP A 154 -3.90 5.78 25.22
N GLU A 155 -3.66 5.34 26.46
CA GLU A 155 -2.29 5.19 27.02
C GLU A 155 -1.44 4.09 26.33
N GLY A 156 -1.96 3.38 25.33
CA GLY A 156 -1.33 2.18 24.76
C GLY A 156 -0.89 2.26 23.30
N THR A 157 -1.31 3.27 22.53
CA THR A 157 -1.00 3.31 21.10
C THR A 157 0.27 4.09 20.89
N LEU A 158 1.37 3.36 20.63
CA LEU A 158 2.68 3.85 20.22
C LEU A 158 2.54 5.17 19.47
N SER A 159 2.87 6.27 20.15
CA SER A 159 3.06 7.56 19.52
C SER A 159 3.95 7.29 18.30
N ALA A 160 3.44 7.62 17.11
CA ALA A 160 4.27 7.59 15.93
C ALA A 160 5.55 8.34 16.29
N ASP A 161 6.70 7.69 16.09
CA ASP A 161 8.03 8.19 16.42
C ASP A 161 8.34 9.38 15.49
N VAL A 162 7.62 10.48 15.72
CA VAL A 162 7.80 11.75 15.04
C VAL A 162 8.92 12.41 15.82
N ALA A 163 10.13 12.23 15.32
CA ALA A 163 11.32 12.88 15.85
C ALA A 163 11.01 14.36 16.08
N ASP A 164 11.12 14.81 17.34
CA ASP A 164 10.91 16.21 17.69
C ASP A 164 12.00 17.04 16.98
N PRO A 165 11.65 17.99 16.10
CA PRO A 165 12.64 18.85 15.43
C PRO A 165 13.48 19.68 16.40
N LYS A 166 13.12 19.70 17.69
CA LYS A 166 13.82 20.39 18.77
C LYS A 166 14.25 19.44 19.89
N ASP A 167 14.42 18.15 19.60
CA ASP A 167 14.92 17.23 20.62
C ASP A 167 16.32 17.67 21.10
N GLN A 168 16.34 18.22 22.32
CA GLN A 168 17.56 18.72 22.95
C GLN A 168 18.51 17.56 23.26
N PHE A 169 17.98 16.35 23.46
CA PHE A 169 18.79 15.16 23.74
C PHE A 169 19.50 14.68 22.49
N GLU A 170 18.84 14.65 21.33
CA GLU A 170 19.51 14.32 20.06
C GLU A 170 20.61 15.33 19.72
N HIS A 171 20.36 16.61 19.93
CA HIS A 171 21.39 17.65 19.73
C HIS A 171 22.59 17.49 20.66
N LEU A 172 22.35 17.26 21.96
CA LEU A 172 23.43 17.02 22.92
C LEU A 172 24.21 15.75 22.58
N HIS A 173 23.52 14.67 22.20
CA HIS A 173 24.13 13.42 21.79
C HIS A 173 24.93 13.56 20.49
N ALA A 174 24.43 14.32 19.51
CA ALA A 174 25.14 14.58 18.26
C ALA A 174 26.43 15.38 18.50
N VAL A 175 26.42 16.33 19.44
CA VAL A 175 27.63 17.06 19.83
C VAL A 175 28.65 16.13 20.48
N ASP A 176 28.25 15.34 21.47
CA ASP A 176 29.15 14.39 22.15
C ASP A 176 29.74 13.36 21.17
N GLU A 177 28.89 12.79 20.32
CA GLU A 177 29.29 11.81 19.31
C GLU A 177 30.23 12.43 18.26
N SER A 178 30.00 13.68 17.85
CA SER A 178 30.90 14.38 16.93
C SER A 178 32.29 14.58 17.54
N GLN A 179 32.37 14.91 18.84
CA GLN A 179 33.64 15.04 19.55
C GLN A 179 34.34 13.70 19.66
N ARG A 180 33.61 12.64 20.03
CA ARG A 180 34.12 11.27 20.09
C ARG A 180 34.71 10.83 18.75
N ILE A 181 33.98 11.01 17.65
CA ILE A 181 34.47 10.65 16.31
C ILE A 181 35.76 11.40 15.97
N LEU A 182 35.85 12.70 16.29
CA LEU A 182 37.07 13.47 16.01
C LEU A 182 38.29 13.00 16.81
N THR A 183 38.12 12.31 17.94
CA THR A 183 39.25 11.75 18.71
C THR A 183 40.04 10.68 17.94
N TYR A 184 39.44 10.04 16.94
CA TYR A 184 40.14 9.09 16.07
C TYR A 184 41.28 9.73 15.27
N LEU A 185 41.18 11.02 14.97
CA LEU A 185 42.25 11.75 14.31
C LEU A 185 43.28 12.17 15.36
N THR A 186 44.50 11.65 15.25
CA THR A 186 45.57 11.96 16.20
C THR A 186 46.12 13.38 16.04
N ASP A 187 46.20 13.88 14.80
CA ASP A 187 46.73 15.22 14.49
C ASP A 187 45.69 16.31 14.84
N PRO A 188 46.01 17.26 15.76
CA PRO A 188 45.13 18.38 16.08
C PRO A 188 44.81 19.25 14.88
N LEU A 189 45.71 19.34 13.89
CA LEU A 189 45.50 20.13 12.69
C LEU A 189 44.40 19.50 11.81
N ASP A 190 44.36 18.17 11.73
CA ASP A 190 43.34 17.46 10.94
C ASP A 190 41.96 17.56 11.61
N ARG A 191 41.91 17.47 12.95
CA ARG A 191 40.68 17.76 13.72
C ARG A 191 40.17 19.17 13.46
N MET A 192 41.05 20.16 13.52
CA MET A 192 40.72 21.57 13.24
C MET A 192 40.15 21.74 11.83
N ILE A 193 40.80 21.16 10.82
CA ILE A 193 40.34 21.24 9.42
C ILE A 193 38.95 20.60 9.26
N MET A 194 38.70 19.47 9.92
CA MET A 194 37.38 18.80 9.89
C MET A 194 36.29 19.68 10.52
N VAL A 195 36.53 20.28 11.69
CA VAL A 195 35.56 21.16 12.36
C VAL A 195 35.24 22.38 11.49
N LEU A 196 36.28 23.10 11.04
CA LEU A 196 36.10 24.32 10.26
C LEU A 196 35.35 24.06 8.94
N ARG A 197 35.51 22.88 8.35
CA ARG A 197 34.84 22.54 7.09
C ARG A 197 33.45 21.95 7.27
N ALA A 198 33.30 20.96 8.14
CA ALA A 198 32.09 20.13 8.24
C ALA A 198 31.06 20.69 9.22
N ILE A 199 31.50 21.44 10.24
CA ILE A 199 30.63 22.02 11.26
C ILE A 199 30.40 23.51 10.95
N GLU A 200 31.48 24.28 10.76
CA GLU A 200 31.41 25.72 10.53
C GLU A 200 31.18 26.12 9.06
N GLY A 201 31.27 25.17 8.12
CA GLY A 201 30.99 25.41 6.70
C GLY A 201 31.97 26.36 5.98
N MET A 202 33.16 26.61 6.54
CA MET A 202 34.11 27.58 5.99
C MET A 202 34.64 27.20 4.61
N LYS A 203 35.02 28.21 3.81
CA LYS A 203 35.64 28.01 2.49
C LYS A 203 37.11 27.59 2.63
N TRP A 204 37.61 26.84 1.65
CA TRP A 204 38.96 26.28 1.69
C TRP A 204 40.06 27.34 1.82
N ASN A 205 39.89 28.50 1.19
CA ASN A 205 40.85 29.61 1.29
C ASN A 205 40.95 30.16 2.71
N ASP A 206 39.81 30.30 3.39
CA ASP A 206 39.76 30.82 4.76
C ASP A 206 40.36 29.81 5.75
N ILE A 207 40.06 28.52 5.57
CA ILE A 207 40.66 27.44 6.37
C ILE A 207 42.17 27.39 6.15
N ALA A 208 42.64 27.56 4.91
CA ALA A 208 44.06 27.60 4.57
C ALA A 208 44.80 28.74 5.27
N LEU A 209 44.17 29.93 5.34
CA LEU A 209 44.69 31.08 6.09
C LEU A 209 44.75 30.78 7.60
N VAL A 210 43.68 30.26 8.19
CA VAL A 210 43.62 29.91 9.63
C VAL A 210 44.66 28.84 9.98
N CYS A 211 44.78 27.80 9.16
CA CYS A 211 45.70 26.68 9.37
C CYS A 211 47.14 26.99 8.96
N LYS A 212 47.41 28.16 8.37
CA LYS A 212 48.72 28.55 7.80
C LYS A 212 49.28 27.49 6.85
N ARG A 213 48.43 27.01 5.94
CA ARG A 213 48.77 25.98 4.92
C ARG A 213 48.20 26.41 3.57
N THR A 214 48.58 25.72 2.50
CA THR A 214 47.97 25.95 1.19
C THR A 214 46.60 25.28 1.12
N GLU A 215 45.71 25.85 0.29
CA GLU A 215 44.38 25.29 0.02
C GLU A 215 44.45 23.81 -0.40
N ARG A 216 45.41 23.48 -1.27
CA ARG A 216 45.65 22.11 -1.74
C ARG A 216 45.98 21.16 -0.59
N THR A 217 46.84 21.58 0.35
CA THR A 217 47.22 20.77 1.51
C THR A 217 46.04 20.55 2.46
N VAL A 218 45.24 21.59 2.71
CA VAL A 218 44.03 21.50 3.56
C VAL A 218 43.02 20.54 2.96
N ARG A 219 42.72 20.65 1.66
CA ARG A 219 41.78 19.76 0.97
C ARG A 219 42.24 18.30 1.02
N LEU A 220 43.53 18.05 0.76
CA LEU A 220 44.07 16.70 0.82
C LEU A 220 43.97 16.09 2.23
N ARG A 221 44.28 16.87 3.26
CA ARG A 221 44.17 16.45 4.67
C ARG A 221 42.71 16.17 5.06
N TYR A 222 41.78 17.01 4.63
CA TYR A 222 40.35 16.80 4.85
C TYR A 222 39.86 15.49 4.23
N GLU A 223 40.15 15.24 2.95
CA GLU A 223 39.69 14.01 2.27
C GLU A 223 40.30 12.75 2.90
N ARG A 224 41.59 12.78 3.28
CA ARG A 224 42.21 11.66 4.00
C ARG A 224 41.57 11.41 5.36
N SER A 225 41.34 12.48 6.13
CA SER A 225 40.71 12.41 7.45
C SER A 225 39.28 11.88 7.34
N ARG A 226 38.51 12.35 6.34
CA ARG A 226 37.14 11.88 6.10
C ARG A 226 37.08 10.39 5.76
N SER A 227 37.95 9.92 4.88
CA SER A 227 38.03 8.50 4.52
C SER A 227 38.42 7.64 5.73
N TYR A 228 39.43 8.08 6.50
CA TYR A 228 39.87 7.36 7.70
C TYR A 228 38.77 7.27 8.77
N LEU A 229 38.09 8.39 9.06
CA LEU A 229 36.98 8.40 10.02
C LEU A 229 35.84 7.48 9.59
N ARG A 230 35.52 7.44 8.29
CA ARG A 230 34.52 6.52 7.76
C ARG A 230 34.89 5.05 8.01
N GLU A 231 36.15 4.68 7.77
CA GLU A 231 36.65 3.32 8.06
C GLU A 231 36.63 2.98 9.55
N CYS A 232 36.87 3.96 10.45
CA CYS A 232 36.74 3.76 11.90
C CYS A 232 35.29 3.48 12.29
N ILE A 233 34.35 4.30 11.81
CA ILE A 233 32.90 4.14 12.10
C ILE A 233 32.37 2.82 11.54
N ASP A 234 32.76 2.45 10.32
CA ASP A 234 32.34 1.18 9.71
C ASP A 234 32.86 -0.03 10.50
N ARG A 235 34.09 0.04 11.04
CA ARG A 235 34.65 -1.01 11.94
C ARG A 235 33.89 -1.11 13.26
N GLU A 236 33.50 0.02 13.86
CA GLU A 236 32.66 0.01 15.08
C GLU A 236 31.30 -0.63 14.82
N ARG A 237 30.64 -0.28 13.70
CA ARG A 237 29.35 -0.85 13.31
C ARG A 237 29.40 -2.36 13.14
N ILE A 238 30.44 -2.88 12.48
CA ILE A 238 30.63 -4.32 12.30
C ILE A 238 30.86 -5.02 13.66
N THR A 239 31.67 -4.40 14.54
CA THR A 239 31.96 -4.95 15.87
C THR A 239 30.71 -5.00 16.74
N TYR A 240 29.87 -3.97 16.70
CA TYR A 240 28.60 -3.93 17.42
C TYR A 240 27.65 -5.04 16.93
N ILE A 241 27.46 -5.17 15.61
CA ILE A 241 26.55 -6.17 15.00
C ILE A 241 27.01 -7.62 15.26
N HIS A 242 28.33 -7.87 15.31
CA HIS A 242 28.86 -9.20 15.59
C HIS A 242 28.95 -9.50 17.10
N GLY A 243 29.11 -8.49 17.94
CA GLY A 243 29.08 -8.62 19.40
C GLY A 243 27.69 -9.00 19.94
N THR A 244 26.61 -8.45 19.37
CA THR A 244 25.23 -8.80 19.77
C THR A 244 24.84 -10.23 19.40
N ARG A 245 25.45 -10.79 18.34
CA ARG A 245 25.19 -12.16 17.85
C ARG A 245 25.94 -13.26 18.62
N ALA A 246 26.96 -12.90 19.39
CA ALA A 246 27.75 -13.83 20.21
C ALA A 246 27.20 -13.97 21.64
N GLN A 247 26.22 -13.15 22.03
CA GLN A 247 25.57 -13.19 23.35
C GLN A 247 24.11 -13.68 23.30
N SER A 248 23.62 -14.08 22.13
CA SER A 248 22.33 -14.76 21.91
C SER A 248 22.56 -16.22 21.55
#